data_AF-Q93EG9-F1
#
_entry.id   AF-Q93EG9-F1
#
_cell.length_a   1.000
_cell.length_b   1.000
_cell.length_c   1.000
_cell.angle_alpha   90.00
_cell.angle_beta   90.00
_cell.angle_gamma   90.00
#
_symmetry.space_group_name_H-M   'P 1'
#
loop_
_entity.id
_entity.type
_entity.pdbx_description
1 polymer ?
#
loop_
_entity_poly.entity_id
_entity_poly.type
_entity_poly.pdbx_seq_one_letter_code
_entity_poly.pdbx_strand_id
1 'polypeptide(L)'
;HHLEEGGEDEVVIKYLLDKGLTCEKRGDDGYGRTCMHWWARRNYYETLKIAITKAGANVDVLDRLGETPLFHSVEESSNYKATQILI
;
A
#
# COMPACT_ATOMS: atom_id res chain seq x y z
N HIS A 1 -0.40 13.44 28.82
CA HIS A 1 -1.32 12.95 27.78
C HIS A 1 -0.52 12.73 26.51
N HIS A 2 -0.06 11.49 26.30
CA HIS A 2 0.68 11.07 25.11
C HIS A 2 -0.32 10.95 23.94
N LEU A 3 -0.31 11.91 23.03
CA LEU A 3 -0.91 11.72 21.71
C LEU A 3 0.10 10.89 20.91
N GLU A 4 -0.24 9.63 20.66
CA GLU A 4 0.45 8.81 19.67
C GLU A 4 0.36 9.55 18.34
N GLU A 5 1.49 10.04 17.84
CA GLU A 5 1.60 10.73 16.55
C GLU A 5 1.40 9.74 15.40
N GLY A 6 0.15 9.33 15.16
CA GLY A 6 -0.25 8.80 13.86
C GLY A 6 -0.42 9.99 12.93
N GLY A 7 0.45 10.13 11.92
CA GLY A 7 0.32 11.17 10.90
C GLY A 7 -1.03 11.11 10.18
N GLU A 8 -1.38 12.17 9.45
CA GLU A 8 -2.69 12.27 8.75
C GLU A 8 -2.99 11.03 7.89
N ASP A 9 -1.97 10.48 7.23
CA ASP A 9 -2.09 9.25 6.44
C ASP A 9 -2.50 8.03 7.26
N GLU A 10 -2.02 7.92 8.50
CA GLU A 10 -2.41 6.83 9.39
C GLU A 10 -3.88 6.92 9.77
N VAL A 11 -4.34 8.12 10.11
CA VAL A 11 -5.74 8.36 10.46
C VAL A 11 -6.65 8.06 9.27
N VAL A 12 -6.25 8.47 8.07
CA VAL A 12 -6.99 8.20 6.83
C VAL A 12 -7.02 6.71 6.51
N ILE A 13 -5.89 6.01 6.55
CA ILE A 13 -5.83 4.56 6.29
C ILE A 13 -6.68 3.80 7.30
N LYS A 14 -6.55 4.11 8.59
CA LYS A 14 -7.35 3.46 9.64
C LYS A 14 -8.84 3.72 9.44
N TYR A 15 -9.22 4.97 9.11
CA TYR A 15 -10.61 5.30 8.80
C TYR A 15 -11.14 4.53 7.58
N LEU A 16 -10.34 4.41 6.51
CA LEU A 16 -10.73 3.65 5.33
C LEU A 16 -10.90 2.15 5.64
N LEU A 17 -10.00 1.59 6.45
CA LEU A 17 -10.08 0.20 6.92
C LEU A 17 -11.30 -0.04 7.80
N ASP A 18 -11.61 0.87 8.74
CA ASP A 18 -12.79 0.82 9.59
C ASP A 18 -14.10 0.90 8.77
N LYS A 19 -14.07 1.56 7.60
CA LYS A 19 -15.17 1.58 6.64
C LYS A 19 -15.26 0.32 5.76
N GLY A 20 -14.42 -0.68 6.01
CA GLY A 20 -14.39 -1.94 5.27
C GLY A 20 -13.70 -1.83 3.91
N LEU A 21 -12.95 -0.74 3.63
CA LEU A 21 -12.09 -0.72 2.46
C LEU A 21 -10.86 -1.57 2.75
N THR A 22 -10.74 -2.70 2.04
CA THR A 22 -9.58 -3.57 2.11
C THR A 22 -8.52 -3.13 1.11
N CYS A 23 -7.24 -3.26 1.47
CA CYS A 23 -6.13 -3.03 0.55
C CYS A 23 -6.08 -4.01 -0.64
N GLU A 24 -6.94 -5.02 -0.62
CA GLU A 24 -7.09 -6.05 -1.65
C GLU A 24 -8.15 -5.72 -2.71
N LYS A 25 -8.92 -4.63 -2.52
CA LYS A 25 -9.92 -4.24 -3.50
C LYS A 25 -9.22 -3.83 -4.79
N ARG A 26 -9.53 -4.53 -5.88
CA ARG A 26 -9.03 -4.21 -7.22
C ARG A 26 -9.73 -2.97 -7.76
N GLY A 27 -8.95 -2.06 -8.33
CA GLY A 27 -9.47 -0.92 -9.08
C GLY A 27 -9.98 -1.33 -10.46
N ASP A 28 -10.76 -0.43 -11.07
CA ASP A 28 -11.31 -0.60 -12.43
C ASP A 28 -10.39 0.02 -13.51
N ASP A 29 -9.09 0.13 -13.21
CA ASP A 29 -8.07 0.75 -14.07
C ASP A 29 -7.66 -0.10 -15.28
N GLY A 30 -8.40 -1.17 -15.59
CA GLY A 30 -8.08 -2.14 -16.64
C GLY A 30 -7.06 -3.20 -16.21
N TYR A 31 -6.10 -2.85 -15.34
CA TYR A 31 -5.07 -3.73 -14.80
C TYR A 31 -5.51 -4.45 -13.52
N GLY A 32 -6.57 -4.01 -12.86
CA GLY A 32 -7.03 -4.61 -11.61
C GLY A 32 -6.06 -4.39 -10.46
N ARG A 33 -5.30 -3.29 -10.50
CA ARG A 33 -4.35 -2.93 -9.45
C ARG A 33 -5.09 -2.57 -8.17
N THR A 34 -4.55 -3.02 -7.05
CA THR A 34 -5.00 -2.60 -5.72
C THR A 34 -4.23 -1.37 -5.24
N CYS A 35 -4.65 -0.77 -4.12
CA CYS A 35 -3.94 0.39 -3.56
C CYS A 35 -2.46 0.07 -3.23
N MET A 36 -2.14 -1.18 -2.87
CA MET A 36 -0.75 -1.62 -2.63
C MET A 36 0.14 -1.41 -3.85
N HIS A 37 -0.34 -1.74 -5.05
CA HIS A 37 0.40 -1.53 -6.31
C HIS A 37 0.67 -0.03 -6.55
N TRP A 38 -0.34 0.81 -6.31
CA TRP A 38 -0.22 2.26 -6.50
C TRP A 38 0.73 2.90 -5.49
N TRP A 39 0.66 2.49 -4.23
CA TRP A 39 1.55 2.98 -3.18
C TRP A 39 3.00 2.56 -3.42
N ALA A 40 3.21 1.33 -3.87
CA ALA A 40 4.52 0.81 -4.24
C ALA A 40 5.14 1.61 -5.40
N ARG A 41 4.37 1.81 -6.48
CA ARG A 41 4.80 2.54 -7.68
C ARG A 41 5.08 4.04 -7.44
N ARG A 42 4.57 4.61 -6.36
CA ARG A 42 4.70 6.04 -6.01
C ARG A 42 5.57 6.30 -4.79
N ASN A 43 6.24 5.28 -4.26
CA ASN A 43 7.04 5.38 -3.05
C ASN A 43 6.27 5.86 -1.82
N TYR A 44 4.99 5.54 -1.68
CA TYR A 44 4.21 5.86 -0.46
C TYR A 44 4.52 4.82 0.63
N TYR A 45 5.77 4.80 1.07
CA TYR A 45 6.31 3.75 1.93
C TYR A 45 5.78 3.82 3.36
N GLU A 46 5.48 5.00 3.90
CA GLU A 46 4.80 5.14 5.19
C GLU A 46 3.40 4.53 5.16
N THR A 47 2.65 4.81 4.09
CA THR A 47 1.32 4.26 3.84
C THR A 47 1.38 2.73 3.71
N LEU A 48 2.33 2.19 2.93
CA LEU A 48 2.57 0.74 2.83
C LEU A 48 2.89 0.15 4.21
N LYS A 49 3.79 0.77 4.97
CA LYS A 49 4.17 0.30 6.30
C LYS A 49 2.97 0.22 7.23
N ILE A 50 2.11 1.24 7.24
CA ILE A 50 0.87 1.24 8.04
C ILE A 50 -0.08 0.14 7.57
N ALA A 51 -0.31 0.02 6.26
CA ALA A 51 -1.18 -1.02 5.72
C ALA A 51 -0.70 -2.44 6.07
N ILE A 52 0.60 -2.70 5.99
CA ILE A 52 1.18 -4.01 6.32
C ILE A 52 1.08 -4.28 7.82
N THR A 53 1.56 -3.33 8.64
CA THR A 53 1.72 -3.55 10.09
C THR A 53 0.45 -3.39 10.91
N LYS A 54 -0.46 -2.50 10.50
CA LYS A 54 -1.70 -2.18 11.24
C LYS A 54 -2.94 -2.79 10.60
N ALA A 55 -2.95 -2.94 9.28
CA ALA A 55 -4.10 -3.46 8.55
C ALA A 55 -4.01 -4.94 8.16
N GLY A 56 -2.83 -5.54 8.27
CA GLY A 56 -2.59 -6.90 7.78
C GLY A 56 -2.75 -7.02 6.26
N ALA A 57 -2.41 -5.96 5.52
CA ALA A 57 -2.52 -5.96 4.06
C ALA A 57 -1.61 -7.03 3.44
N ASN A 58 -2.15 -7.79 2.47
CA ASN A 58 -1.39 -8.75 1.69
C ASN A 58 -0.41 -8.04 0.74
N VAL A 59 0.89 -8.30 0.92
CA VAL A 59 1.98 -7.74 0.11
C VAL A 59 2.17 -8.43 -1.24
N ASP A 60 1.69 -9.67 -1.37
CA ASP A 60 1.84 -10.50 -2.58
C ASP A 60 0.56 -10.50 -3.44
N VAL A 61 -0.29 -9.48 -3.27
CA VAL A 61 -1.50 -9.35 -4.06
C VAL A 61 -1.15 -9.18 -5.54
N LEU A 62 -1.83 -9.93 -6.41
CA LEU A 62 -1.60 -9.88 -7.86
C LEU A 62 -2.62 -9.00 -8.56
N ASP A 63 -2.15 -8.15 -9.46
CA ASP A 63 -2.98 -7.49 -10.47
C ASP A 63 -3.39 -8.50 -11.58
N ARG A 64 -4.03 -8.00 -12.66
CA ARG A 64 -4.47 -8.84 -13.79
C ARG A 64 -3.33 -9.25 -14.72
N LEU A 65 -2.16 -8.63 -14.61
CA LEU A 65 -0.94 -9.02 -15.32
C LEU A 65 -0.15 -10.08 -14.52
N GLY A 66 -0.53 -10.35 -13.28
CA GLY A 66 0.21 -11.23 -12.38
C GLY A 66 1.40 -10.53 -11.73
N GLU A 67 1.38 -9.21 -11.68
CA GLU A 67 2.43 -8.39 -11.09
C GLU A 67 2.10 -8.10 -9.62
N THR A 68 3.13 -8.09 -8.76
CA THR A 68 3.00 -7.76 -7.33
C THR A 68 3.22 -6.27 -7.09
N PRO A 69 2.84 -5.73 -5.92
CA PRO A 69 3.28 -4.41 -5.48
C PRO A 69 4.79 -4.22 -5.60
N LEU A 70 5.59 -5.23 -5.21
CA LEU A 70 7.06 -5.19 -5.33
C LEU A 70 7.51 -5.03 -6.79
N PHE A 71 6.84 -5.66 -7.74
CA PHE A 71 7.14 -5.49 -9.16
C PHE A 71 6.99 -4.02 -9.60
N HIS A 72 5.94 -3.34 -9.15
CA HIS A 72 5.77 -1.91 -9.47
C HIS A 72 6.70 -0.98 -8.68
N SER A 73 7.19 -1.37 -7.50
CA SER A 73 8.11 -0.51 -6.74
C SER A 73 9.48 -0.38 -7.40
N VAL A 74 9.83 -1.29 -8.32
CA VAL A 74 11.12 -1.25 -9.03
C VAL A 74 11.05 -0.59 -10.41
N GLU A 75 9.88 -0.09 -10.83
CA GLU A 75 9.73 0.66 -12.10
C GLU A 75 10.59 1.94 -12.13
N GLU A 76 10.79 2.59 -10.97
CA GLU A 76 11.62 3.77 -10.81
C GLU A 76 12.61 3.61 -9.67
N SER A 77 13.87 4.05 -9.87
CA SER A 77 14.93 3.94 -8.85
C SER A 77 14.67 4.81 -7.60
N SER A 78 13.85 5.84 -7.73
CA SER A 78 13.40 6.74 -6.65
C SER A 78 12.53 6.03 -5.62
N ASN A 79 11.91 4.89 -5.97
CA ASN A 79 10.95 4.15 -5.14
C ASN A 79 11.60 3.15 -4.17
N TYR A 80 12.90 3.28 -3.90
CA TYR A 80 13.68 2.31 -3.12
C TYR A 80 13.12 2.03 -1.71
N LYS A 81 12.49 3.01 -1.06
CA LYS A 81 11.91 2.82 0.28
C LYS A 81 10.68 1.92 0.23
N ALA A 82 9.81 2.09 -0.76
CA ALA A 82 8.70 1.17 -0.97
C ALA A 82 9.20 -0.24 -1.29
N THR A 83 10.24 -0.37 -2.12
CA THR A 83 10.91 -1.66 -2.37
C THR A 83 11.36 -2.28 -1.05
N GLN A 84 12.09 -1.53 -0.20
CA GLN A 84 12.56 -2.03 1.11
C GLN A 84 11.44 -2.48 2.07
N ILE A 85 10.23 -1.92 1.95
CA ILE A 85 9.09 -2.30 2.78
C ILE A 85 8.41 -3.58 2.26
N LEU A 86 8.60 -3.92 1.00
CA LEU A 86 7.91 -5.02 0.30
C LEU A 86 8.77 -6.29 0.13
N ILE A 87 10.01 -6.30 0.63
CA ILE A 87 10.90 -7.47 0.74
C ILE A 87 10.93 -7.98 2.18
#